data_AF-A0A1X1N816-F1
#
_entry.id   AF-A0A1X1N816-F1
#
_cell.length_a   1.000
_cell.length_b   1.000
_cell.length_c   1.000
_cell.angle_alpha   90.00
_cell.angle_beta   90.00
_cell.angle_gamma   90.00
#
_symmetry.space_group_name_H-M   'P 1'
#
loop_
_entity.id
_entity.type
_entity.pdbx_description
1 polymer ?
#
loop_
_entity_poly.entity_id
_entity_poly.type
_entity_poly.pdbx_seq_one_letter_code
_entity_poly.pdbx_strand_id
1 'polypeptide(L)'
;MVQDDDRRASQPRLQLIRGEATPEEIAAVVALLTARAVPSSAPATRRSSWASPTLALRGSLTTGPGAWQRSGMTPGARTRADW
;
A
#
# COMPACT_ATOMS: atom_id res chain seq x y z
N MET A 1 -1.80 24.70 -26.28
CA MET A 1 -2.76 23.58 -26.38
C MET A 1 -2.07 22.31 -25.86
N VAL A 2 -1.92 22.16 -24.55
CA VAL A 2 -1.53 20.93 -23.84
C VAL A 2 -1.79 21.24 -22.36
N GLN A 3 -2.90 20.79 -21.75
CA GLN A 3 -3.10 20.61 -20.29
C GLN A 3 -4.49 19.96 -20.02
N ASP A 4 -4.83 18.86 -20.69
CA ASP A 4 -6.04 18.06 -20.36
C ASP A 4 -5.71 16.65 -19.86
N ASP A 5 -4.50 16.14 -20.09
CA ASP A 5 -4.09 14.79 -19.69
C ASP A 5 -3.80 14.67 -18.17
N ASP A 6 -3.15 15.69 -17.57
CA ASP A 6 -2.78 15.68 -16.14
C ASP A 6 -4.00 15.64 -15.20
N ARG A 7 -5.13 16.20 -15.64
CA ARG A 7 -6.39 16.19 -14.87
C ARG A 7 -7.06 14.82 -14.84
N ARG A 8 -6.81 13.96 -15.84
CA ARG A 8 -7.31 12.57 -15.84
C ARG A 8 -6.46 11.67 -14.95
N ALA A 9 -5.14 11.92 -14.87
CA ALA A 9 -4.23 11.18 -13.99
C ALA A 9 -4.49 11.42 -12.49
N SER A 10 -5.12 12.55 -12.14
CA SER A 10 -5.36 12.95 -10.74
C SER A 10 -6.70 12.46 -10.17
N GLN A 11 -7.51 11.71 -10.92
CA GLN A 11 -8.77 11.19 -10.38
C GLN A 11 -8.48 10.09 -9.35
N PRO A 12 -9.02 10.20 -8.12
CA PRO A 12 -8.80 9.19 -7.10
C PRO A 12 -9.38 7.86 -7.57
N ARG A 13 -8.52 6.84 -7.73
CA ARG A 13 -8.95 5.49 -8.13
C ARG A 13 -9.88 4.83 -7.11
N LEU A 14 -9.93 5.39 -5.90
CA LEU A 14 -10.81 4.99 -4.82
C LEU A 14 -11.42 6.24 -4.20
N GLN A 15 -12.73 6.39 -4.30
CA GLN A 15 -13.47 7.46 -3.63
C GLN A 15 -14.06 6.90 -2.34
N LEU A 16 -13.67 7.47 -1.20
CA LEU A 16 -14.23 7.09 0.09
C LEU A 16 -15.54 7.83 0.30
N ILE A 17 -16.66 7.12 0.14
CA ILE A 17 -17.98 7.64 0.48
C ILE A 17 -18.21 7.34 1.95
N ARG A 18 -18.44 8.38 2.76
CA ARG A 18 -18.72 8.22 4.19
C ARG A 18 -20.18 7.79 4.34
N GLY A 19 -20.41 6.49 4.52
CA GLY A 19 -21.71 5.90 4.79
C GLY A 19 -21.61 4.87 5.92
N GLU A 20 -22.70 4.69 6.65
CA GLU A 20 -22.85 3.61 7.64
C GLU A 20 -23.27 2.35 6.87
N ALA A 21 -22.30 1.61 6.33
CA ALA A 21 -22.56 0.36 5.63
C ALA A 21 -22.89 -0.75 6.64
N THR A 22 -23.89 -1.58 6.33
CA THR A 22 -24.20 -2.72 7.21
C THR A 22 -23.14 -3.82 7.08
N PRO A 23 -23.00 -4.71 8.08
CA PRO A 23 -22.07 -5.83 8.01
C PRO A 23 -22.26 -6.72 6.76
N GLU A 24 -23.51 -6.90 6.32
CA GLU A 24 -23.86 -7.69 5.15
C GLU A 24 -23.40 -7.03 3.85
N GLU A 25 -23.52 -5.71 3.74
CA GLU A 25 -23.05 -4.94 2.60
C GLU A 25 -21.53 -4.99 2.48
N ILE A 26 -20.82 -4.88 3.61
CA ILE A 26 -19.37 -5.05 3.67
C ILE A 26 -18.99 -6.45 3.16
N ALA A 27 -19.69 -7.50 3.62
CA ALA A 27 -19.44 -8.87 3.20
C ALA A 27 -19.68 -9.06 1.69
N ALA A 28 -20.75 -8.47 1.13
CA ALA A 28 -21.05 -8.56 -0.29
C ALA A 28 -19.95 -7.91 -1.16
N VAL A 29 -19.45 -6.74 -0.76
CA VAL A 29 -18.36 -6.06 -1.46
C VAL A 29 -17.07 -6.88 -1.39
N VAL A 30 -16.73 -7.42 -0.22
CA VAL A 30 -15.55 -8.29 -0.05
C VAL A 30 -15.67 -9.52 -0.93
N ALA A 31 -16.83 -10.20 -0.94
CA ALA A 31 -17.07 -11.38 -1.77
C ALA A 31 -16.93 -11.08 -3.27
N LEU A 32 -17.42 -9.93 -3.72
CA LEU A 32 -17.28 -9.51 -5.11
C LEU A 32 -15.81 -9.25 -5.48
N LEU A 33 -15.07 -8.56 -4.61
CA LEU A 33 -13.65 -8.26 -4.85
C LEU A 33 -12.80 -9.51 -4.86
N THR A 34 -13.06 -10.47 -3.95
CA THR A 34 -12.35 -11.75 -3.93
C THR A 34 -12.69 -12.62 -5.13
N ALA A 35 -13.95 -12.65 -5.56
CA ALA A 35 -14.36 -13.38 -6.76
C ALA A 35 -13.70 -12.83 -8.04
N ARG A 36 -13.39 -11.52 -8.07
CA ARG A 36 -12.72 -10.87 -9.21
C ARG A 36 -11.19 -10.89 -9.12
N ALA A 37 -10.62 -11.32 -8.00
CA ALA A 37 -9.17 -11.35 -7.81
C ALA A 37 -8.55 -12.46 -8.66
N VAL A 38 -7.62 -12.09 -9.55
CA VAL A 38 -6.79 -13.06 -10.28
C VAL A 38 -5.66 -13.51 -9.36
N PRO A 39 -5.40 -14.81 -9.21
CA PRO A 39 -4.25 -15.28 -8.44
C PRO A 39 -2.96 -14.80 -9.10
N SER A 40 -2.29 -13.85 -8.46
CA SER A 40 -0.93 -13.46 -8.81
C SER A 40 0.04 -14.42 -8.14
N SER A 41 1.13 -14.77 -8.85
CA SER A 41 2.32 -15.36 -8.24
C SER A 41 2.67 -14.57 -6.97
N ALA A 42 2.70 -15.26 -5.83
CA ALA A 42 3.06 -14.64 -4.57
C ALA A 42 4.53 -14.18 -4.67
N PRO A 43 4.83 -12.88 -4.56
CA PRO A 43 6.22 -12.44 -4.50
C PRO A 43 6.88 -13.08 -3.27
N ALA A 44 8.15 -13.44 -3.38
CA ALA A 44 8.92 -13.97 -2.26
C ALA A 44 8.74 -13.06 -1.03
N THR A 45 8.33 -13.66 0.10
CA THR A 45 7.99 -12.93 1.32
C THR A 45 9.24 -12.23 1.85
N ARG A 46 9.41 -10.95 1.51
CA ARG A 46 10.49 -10.14 2.10
C ARG A 46 10.11 -9.83 3.52
N ARG A 47 11.02 -10.09 4.46
CA ARG A 47 10.83 -9.73 5.88
C ARG A 47 10.65 -8.23 5.99
N SER A 48 9.58 -7.81 6.66
CA SER A 48 9.36 -6.42 7.03
C SER A 48 10.54 -5.88 7.83
N SER A 49 10.87 -4.61 7.65
CA SER A 49 11.84 -3.90 8.49
C SER A 49 11.46 -3.95 9.98
N TRP A 50 10.16 -4.02 10.29
CA TRP A 50 9.62 -4.20 11.63
C TRP A 50 9.93 -5.56 12.25
N ALA A 51 10.12 -6.59 11.41
CA ALA A 51 10.50 -7.92 11.85
C ALA A 51 12.02 -8.10 11.95
N SER A 52 12.80 -7.02 11.85
CA SER A 52 14.26 -7.09 11.95
C SER A 52 14.69 -7.40 13.39
N PRO A 53 15.50 -8.46 13.62
CA PRO A 53 16.06 -8.76 14.94
C PRO A 53 16.91 -7.62 15.52
N THR A 54 17.46 -6.76 14.66
CA THR A 54 18.25 -5.59 15.08
C THR A 54 17.41 -4.58 15.87
N LEU A 55 16.08 -4.57 15.70
CA LEU A 55 15.17 -3.71 16.48
C LEU A 55 14.93 -4.24 17.90
N ALA A 56 15.24 -5.52 18.18
CA ALA A 56 15.16 -6.07 19.53
C ALA A 56 16.33 -5.64 20.42
N LEU A 57 17.38 -5.05 19.83
CA LEU A 57 18.53 -4.51 20.52
C LEU A 57 18.45 -2.98 20.54
N ARG A 58 18.91 -2.34 21.60
CA ARG A 58 19.10 -0.88 21.59
C ARG A 58 20.23 -0.54 20.62
N GLY A 59 19.88 0.11 19.51
CA GLY A 59 20.82 0.59 18.49
C GLY A 59 20.64 2.08 18.22
N SER A 60 21.55 2.65 17.45
CA SER A 60 21.46 4.04 17.01
C SER A 60 20.32 4.23 16.02
N LEU A 61 19.49 5.25 16.23
CA LEU A 61 18.44 5.66 15.30
C LEU A 61 19.09 6.47 14.16
N THR A 62 18.99 5.97 12.93
CA THR A 62 19.49 6.69 11.76
C THR A 62 18.49 7.77 11.32
N THR A 63 18.81 9.03 11.64
CA THR A 63 18.07 10.19 11.13
C THR A 63 18.52 10.54 9.72
N GLY A 64 17.60 10.99 8.86
CA GLY A 64 17.94 11.51 7.54
C GLY A 64 16.77 11.47 6.56
N PRO A 65 16.91 12.07 5.38
CA PRO A 65 15.86 12.07 4.36
C PRO A 65 15.34 10.66 4.06
N GLY A 66 14.02 10.50 4.09
CA GLY A 66 13.35 9.22 3.88
C GLY A 66 13.47 8.19 5.01
N ALA A 67 14.06 8.52 6.16
CA ALA A 67 14.21 7.56 7.28
C ALA A 67 12.86 7.07 7.82
N TRP A 68 11.88 7.97 7.95
CA TRP A 68 10.51 7.63 8.33
C TRP A 68 9.79 6.79 7.25
N GLN A 69 10.04 7.06 5.97
CA GLN A 69 9.47 6.26 4.89
C GLN A 69 10.05 4.82 4.89
N ARG A 70 11.35 4.69 5.17
CA ARG A 70 12.02 3.39 5.30
C ARG A 70 11.61 2.60 6.55
N SER A 71 11.13 3.24 7.63
CA SER A 71 10.57 2.48 8.75
C SER A 71 9.29 1.76 8.34
N GLY A 72 8.48 2.32 7.44
CA GLY A 72 7.29 1.67 6.88
C GLY A 72 7.55 0.77 5.67
N MET A 73 8.70 0.90 5.00
CA MET A 73 9.00 0.18 3.75
C MET A 73 9.95 -1.00 3.96
N THR A 74 9.55 -2.16 3.47
CA THR A 74 10.42 -3.33 3.34
C THR A 74 11.55 -3.03 2.34
N PRO A 75 12.84 -3.18 2.71
CA PRO A 75 13.95 -2.93 1.78
C PRO A 75 13.83 -3.75 0.48
N GLY A 76 13.78 -3.03 -0.63
CA GLY A 76 13.66 -3.59 -1.97
C GLY A 76 12.25 -4.04 -2.38
N ALA A 77 11.22 -3.75 -1.58
CA ALA A 77 9.88 -3.51 -2.11
C ALA A 77 9.87 -2.13 -2.79
N ARG A 78 10.61 -2.01 -3.90
CA ARG A 78 10.29 -0.97 -4.89
C ARG A 78 8.99 -1.44 -5.51
N THR A 79 7.85 -1.05 -4.95
CA THR A 79 6.68 -0.91 -5.82
C THR A 79 7.15 0.09 -6.86
N ARG A 80 7.38 -0.38 -8.10
CA ARG A 80 7.33 0.54 -9.22
C ARG A 80 5.90 1.05 -9.16
N ALA A 81 5.78 2.22 -8.56
CA ALA A 81 4.58 3.01 -8.58
C ALA A 81 4.57 3.59 -9.99
N ASP A 82 4.11 2.81 -10.96
CA ASP A 82 3.69 3.32 -12.25
C ASP A 82 2.31 3.96 -12.04
N TRP A 83 2.36 5.14 -11.41
CA TRP A 83 1.32 6.15 -11.44
C TRP A 83 1.97 7.51 -11.61
#